data_AF-A0A6J2YCN6-F1
#
_entry.id   AF-A0A6J2YCN6-F1
#
_cell.length_a   1.000
_cell.length_b   1.000
_cell.length_c   1.000
_cell.angle_alpha   90.00
_cell.angle_beta   90.00
_cell.angle_gamma   90.00
#
_symmetry.space_group_name_H-M   'P 1'
#
loop_
_entity.id
_entity.type
_entity.pdbx_description
1 polymer ?
#
loop_
_entity_poly.entity_id
_entity_poly.type
_entity_poly.pdbx_seq_one_letter_code
_entity_poly.pdbx_strand_id
1 'polypeptide(L)'
;MDLSLDLMAEFVFWESDRRGNKRSHALSPLVELELLQILFEYLNSISNEATRNTLFLNLFSPITANIRLGILSKLVSLAVGIPSANILMCASTWMQQLGNTSASSCKLAEALVFDYIHLSSNPEERLKDLSKIAPQFVANFLTAVAENYFISKKEPKYPPDALLRCITNWVSEDSNLCIAAQQRQGILPPGAIAMEATTPIAGLLRWCVLAPLNHQDQEIYSMLYLALLNSISAIPRSNPPRAINVQHLFGIVSALIIYHKEIRSRDESKMNVFLNDPAMQVALDRFSQAVQIALSVNAIYGHIDELFNSLQSLPFNKLLSIVLNKYKESKAPIIIV
;
A
#
# COMPACT_ATOMS: atom_id res chain seq x y z
N MET A 1 -7.89 -4.55 -30.79
CA MET A 1 -7.04 -4.29 -29.61
C MET A 1 -5.58 -4.64 -29.92
N ASP A 2 -5.32 -5.67 -30.73
CA ASP A 2 -3.95 -6.07 -31.12
C ASP A 2 -3.21 -5.05 -31.99
N LEU A 3 -3.84 -4.48 -33.04
CA LEU A 3 -3.16 -3.52 -33.91
C LEU A 3 -2.61 -2.29 -33.17
N SER A 4 -3.33 -1.75 -32.19
CA SER A 4 -2.83 -0.63 -31.39
C SER A 4 -1.63 -1.00 -30.52
N LEU A 5 -1.62 -2.23 -29.98
CA LEU A 5 -0.49 -2.74 -29.19
C LEU A 5 0.74 -2.95 -30.07
N ASP A 6 0.56 -3.49 -31.27
CA ASP A 6 1.61 -3.69 -32.26
C ASP A 6 2.19 -2.35 -32.74
N LEU A 7 1.34 -1.36 -33.00
CA LEU A 7 1.79 -0.01 -33.37
C LEU A 7 2.56 0.66 -32.24
N MET A 8 2.12 0.53 -30.98
CA MET A 8 2.87 1.05 -29.83
C MET A 8 4.20 0.31 -29.65
N ALA A 9 4.21 -1.01 -29.82
CA ALA A 9 5.43 -1.81 -29.74
C ALA A 9 6.44 -1.39 -30.82
N GLU A 10 6.00 -1.18 -32.06
CA GLU A 10 6.91 -0.79 -33.15
C GLU A 10 7.36 0.69 -33.06
N PHE A 11 6.40 1.61 -32.91
CA PHE A 11 6.64 3.04 -33.15
C PHE A 11 6.86 3.86 -31.87
N VAL A 12 6.39 3.40 -30.71
CA VAL A 12 6.57 4.13 -29.44
C VAL A 12 7.70 3.53 -28.63
N PHE A 13 7.68 2.22 -28.40
CA PHE A 13 8.61 1.54 -27.51
C PHE A 13 9.77 0.85 -28.22
N TRP A 14 9.74 0.76 -29.54
CA TRP A 14 10.78 0.10 -30.36
C TRP A 14 11.07 -1.34 -29.90
N GLU A 15 10.02 -2.09 -29.59
CA GLU A 15 10.05 -3.48 -29.12
C GLU A 15 10.08 -4.46 -30.31
N SER A 16 9.45 -4.10 -31.43
CA SER A 16 9.31 -4.93 -32.63
C SER A 16 9.74 -4.19 -33.91
N ASP A 17 10.10 -4.95 -34.94
CA ASP A 17 10.29 -4.43 -36.30
C ASP A 17 8.99 -4.46 -37.13
N ARG A 18 9.04 -3.89 -38.34
CA ARG A 18 7.93 -3.90 -39.32
C ARG A 18 7.36 -5.28 -39.66
N ARG A 19 8.11 -6.34 -39.37
CA ARG A 19 7.74 -7.73 -39.64
C ARG A 19 7.21 -8.43 -38.38
N GLY A 20 7.13 -7.72 -37.25
CA GLY A 20 6.69 -8.25 -35.96
C GLY A 20 7.79 -8.99 -35.19
N ASN A 21 9.04 -8.97 -35.66
CA ASN A 21 10.13 -9.63 -34.93
C ASN A 21 10.55 -8.78 -33.73
N LYS A 22 10.73 -9.43 -32.57
CA LYS A 22 11.25 -8.78 -31.37
C LYS A 22 12.66 -8.28 -31.61
N ARG A 23 12.91 -7.01 -31.27
CA ARG A 23 14.25 -6.41 -31.38
C ARG A 23 15.17 -6.93 -30.28
N SER A 24 16.44 -7.12 -30.62
CA SER A 24 17.47 -7.64 -29.71
C SER A 24 18.03 -6.59 -28.75
N HIS A 25 17.86 -5.31 -29.06
CA HIS A 25 18.44 -4.21 -28.31
C HIS A 25 17.34 -3.31 -27.73
N ALA A 26 17.52 -2.95 -26.46
CA ALA A 26 16.70 -1.93 -25.81
C ALA A 26 16.98 -0.53 -26.40
N LEU A 27 16.09 0.43 -26.09
CA LEU A 27 16.32 1.84 -26.37
C LEU A 27 17.64 2.30 -25.75
N SER A 28 18.37 3.17 -26.46
CA SER A 28 19.55 3.82 -25.88
C SER A 28 19.10 4.81 -24.79
N PRO A 29 19.95 5.12 -23.78
CA PRO A 29 19.57 6.03 -22.71
C PRO A 29 19.11 7.41 -23.18
N LEU A 30 19.71 7.93 -24.27
CA LEU A 30 19.34 9.21 -24.85
C LEU A 30 17.93 9.16 -25.46
N VAL A 31 17.64 8.14 -26.27
CA VAL A 31 16.32 7.98 -26.90
C VAL A 31 15.24 7.68 -25.85
N GLU A 32 15.59 6.93 -24.81
CA GLU A 32 14.68 6.70 -23.69
C GLU A 32 14.34 8.01 -22.96
N LEU A 33 15.31 8.89 -22.74
CA LEU A 33 15.08 10.21 -22.14
C LEU A 33 14.17 11.08 -23.02
N GLU A 34 14.41 11.11 -24.34
CA GLU A 34 13.56 11.82 -25.30
C GLU A 34 12.13 11.28 -25.30
N LEU A 35 11.95 9.95 -25.28
CA LEU A 35 10.64 9.32 -25.16
C LEU A 35 9.93 9.74 -23.86
N LEU A 36 10.63 9.72 -22.73
CA LEU A 36 10.08 10.14 -21.44
C LEU A 36 9.63 11.61 -21.47
N GLN A 37 10.41 12.49 -22.09
CA GLN A 37 10.03 13.90 -22.26
C GLN A 37 8.77 14.04 -23.11
N ILE A 38 8.70 13.37 -24.26
CA ILE A 38 7.54 13.39 -25.15
C ILE A 38 6.29 12.89 -24.42
N LEU A 39 6.39 11.75 -23.71
CA LEU A 39 5.28 11.19 -22.94
C LEU A 39 4.84 12.15 -21.83
N PHE A 40 5.79 12.76 -21.13
CA PHE A 40 5.51 13.71 -20.05
C PHE A 40 4.76 14.94 -20.56
N GLU A 41 5.26 15.59 -21.62
CA GLU A 41 4.63 16.77 -22.21
C GLU A 41 3.25 16.42 -22.79
N TYR A 42 3.15 15.32 -23.54
CA TYR A 42 1.92 14.92 -24.19
C TYR A 42 0.83 14.56 -23.19
N LEU A 43 1.13 13.75 -22.16
CA LEU A 43 0.14 13.40 -21.13
C LEU A 43 -0.34 14.63 -20.35
N ASN A 44 0.54 15.61 -20.09
CA ASN A 44 0.14 16.86 -19.44
C ASN A 44 -0.70 17.76 -20.35
N SER A 45 -0.54 17.67 -21.68
CA SER A 45 -1.32 18.46 -22.63
C SER A 45 -2.78 17.98 -22.77
N ILE A 46 -3.08 16.72 -22.41
CA ILE A 46 -4.43 16.16 -22.52
C ILE A 46 -5.30 16.67 -21.36
N SER A 47 -6.29 17.51 -21.67
CA SER A 47 -7.24 18.07 -20.71
C SER A 47 -8.28 17.07 -20.20
N ASN A 48 -8.75 16.17 -21.07
CA ASN A 48 -9.74 15.16 -20.71
C ASN A 48 -9.11 14.00 -19.91
N GLU A 49 -9.47 13.89 -18.63
CA GLU A 49 -8.96 12.85 -17.71
C GLU A 49 -9.23 11.42 -18.21
N ALA A 50 -10.43 11.14 -18.75
CA ALA A 50 -10.79 9.81 -19.26
C ALA A 50 -9.92 9.42 -20.46
N THR A 51 -9.72 10.34 -21.40
CA THR A 51 -8.86 10.14 -22.57
C THR A 51 -7.41 9.90 -22.13
N ARG A 52 -6.91 10.70 -21.19
CA ARG A 52 -5.55 10.57 -20.66
C ARG A 52 -5.31 9.23 -19.97
N ASN A 53 -6.23 8.81 -19.09
CA ASN A 53 -6.17 7.51 -18.42
C ASN A 53 -6.28 6.35 -19.43
N THR A 54 -7.13 6.47 -20.45
CA THR A 54 -7.25 5.47 -21.51
C THR A 54 -5.94 5.30 -22.28
N LEU A 55 -5.31 6.41 -22.68
CA LEU A 55 -4.02 6.38 -23.34
C LEU A 55 -2.94 5.75 -22.45
N PHE A 56 -2.89 6.16 -21.18
CA PHE A 56 -1.91 5.65 -20.22
C PHE A 56 -2.04 4.14 -20.00
N LEU A 57 -3.28 3.65 -19.83
CA LEU A 57 -3.58 2.22 -19.68
C LEU A 57 -3.28 1.43 -20.96
N ASN A 58 -3.40 2.03 -22.14
CA ASN A 58 -3.01 1.38 -23.40
C ASN A 58 -1.49 1.28 -23.54
N LEU A 59 -0.75 2.34 -23.17
CA LEU A 59 0.71 2.37 -23.19
C LEU A 59 1.30 1.34 -22.21
N PHE A 60 0.70 1.20 -21.04
CA PHE A 60 1.18 0.35 -19.94
C PHE A 60 0.15 -0.71 -19.54
N SER A 61 -0.46 -1.38 -20.50
CA SER A 61 -1.52 -2.37 -20.25
C SER A 61 -1.04 -3.54 -19.35
N PRO A 62 -1.93 -4.29 -18.70
CA PRO A 62 -1.54 -5.47 -17.91
C PRO A 62 -0.66 -6.48 -18.67
N ILE A 63 -0.86 -6.58 -19.99
CA ILE A 63 -0.10 -7.46 -20.89
C ILE A 63 1.35 -6.95 -21.05
N THR A 64 1.52 -5.65 -21.15
CA THR A 64 2.82 -5.01 -21.43
C THR A 64 3.52 -4.48 -20.17
N ALA A 65 2.81 -4.47 -19.02
CA ALA A 65 3.25 -3.89 -17.76
C ALA A 65 4.64 -4.39 -17.36
N ASN A 66 4.94 -5.69 -17.50
CA ASN A 66 6.23 -6.24 -17.15
C ASN A 66 7.38 -5.81 -18.07
N ILE A 67 7.09 -5.60 -19.36
CA ILE A 67 8.11 -5.25 -20.38
C ILE A 67 8.41 -3.74 -20.30
N ARG A 68 7.37 -2.92 -20.11
CA ARG A 68 7.44 -1.46 -20.14
C ARG A 68 7.62 -0.83 -18.76
N LEU A 69 7.74 -1.63 -17.70
CA LEU A 69 7.83 -1.16 -16.32
C LEU A 69 8.99 -0.19 -16.08
N GLY A 70 10.12 -0.40 -16.75
CA GLY A 70 11.29 0.48 -16.61
C GLY A 70 10.98 1.91 -17.07
N ILE A 71 10.35 2.05 -18.24
CA ILE A 71 9.93 3.35 -18.79
C ILE A 71 8.82 3.95 -17.93
N LEU A 72 7.83 3.15 -17.52
CA LEU A 72 6.77 3.60 -16.61
C LEU A 72 7.35 4.16 -15.29
N SER A 73 8.29 3.43 -14.68
CA SER A 73 8.89 3.82 -13.41
C SER A 73 9.65 5.13 -13.54
N LYS A 74 10.42 5.30 -14.62
CA LYS A 74 11.12 6.57 -14.90
C LYS A 74 10.16 7.72 -15.21
N LEU A 75 9.04 7.47 -15.90
CA LEU A 75 8.03 8.49 -16.18
C LEU A 75 7.33 8.95 -14.90
N VAL A 76 6.95 8.02 -14.03
CA VAL A 76 6.34 8.34 -12.72
C VAL A 76 7.38 9.01 -11.81
N SER A 77 8.62 8.53 -11.82
CA SER A 77 9.73 9.17 -11.11
C SER A 77 9.91 10.61 -11.58
N LEU A 78 9.93 10.87 -12.89
CA LEU A 78 9.97 12.21 -13.45
C LEU A 78 8.76 13.07 -13.00
N ALA A 79 7.55 12.50 -12.93
CA ALA A 79 6.35 13.18 -12.46
C ALA A 79 6.31 13.47 -10.96
N VAL A 80 7.11 12.77 -10.15
CA VAL A 80 7.38 13.14 -8.75
C VAL A 80 8.39 14.28 -8.68
N GLY A 81 9.47 14.21 -9.46
CA GLY A 81 10.58 15.16 -9.42
C GLY A 81 10.28 16.51 -10.07
N ILE A 82 9.48 16.49 -11.15
CA ILE A 82 8.82 17.62 -11.78
C ILE A 82 7.32 17.40 -11.57
N PRO A 83 6.74 17.96 -10.50
CA PRO A 83 5.38 17.63 -10.07
C PRO A 83 4.34 17.69 -11.19
N SER A 84 3.76 16.52 -11.52
CA SER A 84 2.66 16.40 -12.48
C SER A 84 1.51 15.60 -11.88
N ALA A 85 0.50 16.30 -11.38
CA ALA A 85 -0.72 15.68 -10.87
C ALA A 85 -1.41 14.80 -11.94
N ASN A 86 -1.39 15.23 -13.20
CA ASN A 86 -2.01 14.50 -14.31
C ASN A 86 -1.42 13.09 -14.49
N ILE A 87 -0.09 12.98 -14.52
CA ILE A 87 0.60 11.70 -14.72
C ILE A 87 0.50 10.84 -13.47
N LEU A 88 0.64 11.43 -12.28
CA LEU A 88 0.50 10.70 -11.01
C LEU A 88 -0.91 10.13 -10.85
N MET A 89 -1.96 10.84 -11.28
CA MET A 89 -3.32 10.32 -11.32
C MET A 89 -3.51 9.18 -12.33
N CYS A 90 -2.84 9.24 -13.48
CA CYS A 90 -2.83 8.11 -14.42
C CYS A 90 -2.14 6.89 -13.83
N ALA A 91 -0.99 7.07 -13.18
CA ALA A 91 -0.27 6.01 -12.49
C ALA A 91 -1.10 5.41 -11.34
N SER A 92 -1.79 6.26 -10.58
CA SER A 92 -2.75 5.86 -9.55
C SER A 92 -3.85 4.95 -10.12
N THR A 93 -4.46 5.36 -11.23
CA THR A 93 -5.51 4.59 -11.92
C THR A 93 -4.96 3.27 -12.45
N TRP A 94 -3.74 3.28 -12.99
CA TRP A 94 -3.03 2.08 -13.46
C TRP A 94 -2.78 1.08 -12.33
N MET A 95 -2.30 1.56 -11.17
CA MET A 95 -2.07 0.70 -9.98
C MET A 95 -3.38 0.06 -9.50
N GLN A 96 -4.49 0.80 -9.51
CA GLN A 96 -5.80 0.26 -9.14
C GLN A 96 -6.28 -0.80 -10.13
N GLN A 97 -6.09 -0.59 -11.43
CA GLN A 97 -6.50 -1.54 -12.47
C GLN A 97 -5.71 -2.86 -12.42
N LEU A 98 -4.43 -2.84 -12.04
CA LEU A 98 -3.63 -4.05 -11.84
C LEU A 98 -3.78 -4.68 -10.46
N GLY A 99 -4.32 -3.93 -9.51
CA GLY A 99 -4.23 -4.20 -8.08
C GLY A 99 -2.99 -3.54 -7.47
N ASN A 100 -3.22 -2.81 -6.38
CA ASN A 100 -2.21 -2.06 -5.65
C ASN A 100 -1.10 -2.94 -5.04
N THR A 101 -1.42 -4.20 -4.77
CA THR A 101 -0.50 -5.19 -4.20
C THR A 101 0.07 -6.14 -5.26
N SER A 102 -0.14 -5.85 -6.55
CA SER A 102 0.42 -6.65 -7.64
C SER A 102 1.93 -6.48 -7.74
N ALA A 103 2.63 -7.48 -8.30
CA ALA A 103 4.08 -7.41 -8.48
C ALA A 103 4.54 -6.18 -9.28
N SER A 104 3.74 -5.72 -10.25
CA SER A 104 4.03 -4.52 -11.04
C SER A 104 3.91 -3.24 -10.20
N SER A 105 2.86 -3.12 -9.39
CA SER A 105 2.68 -2.00 -8.46
C SER A 105 3.77 -1.96 -7.39
N CYS A 106 4.13 -3.11 -6.83
CA CYS A 106 5.22 -3.23 -5.86
C CYS A 106 6.57 -2.80 -6.44
N LYS A 107 6.93 -3.28 -7.65
CA LYS A 107 8.17 -2.88 -8.33
C LYS A 107 8.21 -1.40 -8.70
N LEU A 108 7.07 -0.81 -9.10
CA LEU A 108 6.98 0.64 -9.29
C LEU A 108 7.28 1.38 -7.98
N ALA A 109 6.70 0.93 -6.86
CA ALA A 109 6.99 1.50 -5.55
C ALA A 109 8.47 1.32 -5.15
N GLU A 110 9.07 0.15 -5.39
CA GLU A 110 10.51 -0.08 -5.16
C GLU A 110 11.38 0.88 -5.95
N ALA A 111 11.07 1.12 -7.24
CA ALA A 111 11.82 2.04 -8.08
C ALA A 111 11.77 3.47 -7.53
N LEU A 112 10.60 3.94 -7.10
CA LEU A 112 10.45 5.27 -6.51
C LEU A 112 11.17 5.39 -5.16
N VAL A 113 11.12 4.34 -4.33
CA VAL A 113 11.89 4.30 -3.08
C VAL A 113 13.39 4.33 -3.36
N PHE A 114 13.86 3.63 -4.40
CA PHE A 114 15.26 3.70 -4.80
C PHE A 114 15.64 5.14 -5.21
N ASP A 115 14.90 5.73 -6.14
CA ASP A 115 15.19 7.06 -6.68
C ASP A 115 15.14 8.17 -5.61
N TYR A 116 14.12 8.17 -4.76
CA TYR A 116 13.87 9.29 -3.85
C TYR A 116 14.34 9.07 -2.42
N ILE A 117 14.50 7.82 -1.97
CA ILE A 117 14.95 7.53 -0.60
C ILE A 117 16.43 7.16 -0.57
N HIS A 118 16.93 6.41 -1.56
CA HIS A 118 18.33 5.93 -1.56
C HIS A 118 19.28 6.86 -2.31
N LEU A 119 18.84 7.47 -3.42
CA LEU A 119 19.70 8.35 -4.23
C LEU A 119 19.60 9.84 -3.86
N SER A 120 18.47 10.27 -3.28
CA SER A 120 18.28 11.68 -2.90
C SER A 120 19.03 12.05 -1.63
N SER A 121 19.63 13.24 -1.62
CA SER A 121 20.31 13.79 -0.43
C SER A 121 19.34 14.32 0.64
N ASN A 122 18.12 14.69 0.25
CA ASN A 122 17.07 15.15 1.18
C ASN A 122 15.68 14.62 0.74
N PRO A 123 15.37 13.36 1.05
CA PRO A 123 14.10 12.73 0.66
C PRO A 123 12.86 13.48 1.19
N GLU A 124 12.91 13.93 2.44
CA GLU A 124 11.78 14.55 3.13
C GLU A 124 11.36 15.86 2.48
N GLU A 125 12.33 16.71 2.12
CA GLU A 125 12.06 17.97 1.43
C GLU A 125 11.54 17.74 0.01
N ARG A 126 12.16 16.80 -0.73
CA ARG A 126 11.78 16.49 -2.12
C ARG A 126 10.36 15.92 -2.24
N LEU A 127 9.94 15.15 -1.25
CA LEU A 127 8.68 14.42 -1.24
C LEU A 127 7.58 15.11 -0.41
N LYS A 128 7.90 16.23 0.26
CA LYS A 128 7.01 16.91 1.22
C LYS A 128 5.60 17.15 0.68
N ASP A 129 5.50 17.72 -0.51
CA ASP A 129 4.22 18.15 -1.08
C ASP A 129 3.52 17.07 -1.93
N LEU A 130 4.13 15.90 -2.10
CA LEU A 130 3.60 14.85 -2.97
C LEU A 130 2.19 14.39 -2.53
N SER A 131 1.94 14.28 -1.22
CA SER A 131 0.63 13.93 -0.66
C SER A 131 -0.44 14.99 -0.97
N LYS A 132 -0.06 16.26 -1.12
CA LYS A 132 -0.96 17.37 -1.47
C LYS A 132 -1.22 17.43 -2.97
N ILE A 133 -0.20 17.14 -3.78
CA ILE A 133 -0.28 17.19 -5.25
C ILE A 133 -1.11 16.02 -5.79
N ALA A 134 -0.89 14.81 -5.29
CA ALA A 134 -1.54 13.60 -5.79
C ALA A 134 -1.89 12.61 -4.67
N PRO A 135 -2.85 12.94 -3.78
CA PRO A 135 -3.18 12.13 -2.61
C PRO A 135 -3.64 10.70 -2.98
N GLN A 136 -4.34 10.52 -4.10
CA GLN A 136 -4.77 9.19 -4.57
C GLN A 136 -3.58 8.33 -4.98
N PHE A 137 -2.61 8.92 -5.69
CA PHE A 137 -1.38 8.25 -6.05
C PHE A 137 -0.59 7.86 -4.79
N VAL A 138 -0.45 8.78 -3.84
CA VAL A 138 0.25 8.50 -2.58
C VAL A 138 -0.43 7.37 -1.81
N ALA A 139 -1.75 7.38 -1.67
CA ALA A 139 -2.47 6.29 -1.02
C ALA A 139 -2.19 4.92 -1.69
N ASN A 140 -2.22 4.88 -3.02
CA ASN A 140 -1.94 3.68 -3.80
C ASN A 140 -0.47 3.23 -3.72
N PHE A 141 0.46 4.19 -3.73
CA PHE A 141 1.89 3.97 -3.51
C PHE A 141 2.15 3.42 -2.11
N LEU A 142 1.52 3.98 -1.07
CA LEU A 142 1.63 3.49 0.30
C LEU A 142 1.14 2.04 0.42
N THR A 143 0.06 1.68 -0.28
CA THR A 143 -0.43 0.29 -0.29
C THR A 143 0.60 -0.64 -0.92
N ALA A 144 1.17 -0.28 -2.07
CA ALA A 144 2.19 -1.08 -2.75
C ALA A 144 3.51 -1.16 -1.95
N VAL A 145 3.95 -0.04 -1.36
CA VAL A 145 5.21 0.02 -0.60
C VAL A 145 5.10 -0.77 0.70
N ALA A 146 3.92 -0.77 1.34
CA ALA A 146 3.66 -1.58 2.52
C ALA A 146 3.90 -3.08 2.27
N GLU A 147 3.59 -3.53 1.06
CA GLU A 147 3.81 -4.89 0.58
C GLU A 147 5.26 -5.19 0.15
N ASN A 148 6.22 -4.31 0.38
CA ASN A 148 7.64 -4.61 0.14
C ASN A 148 8.41 -4.91 1.43
N TYR A 149 7.80 -4.66 2.60
CA TYR A 149 8.45 -4.74 3.91
C TYR A 149 7.61 -5.54 4.92
N PHE A 150 8.28 -6.15 5.90
CA PHE A 150 7.66 -7.00 6.93
C PHE A 150 6.87 -8.21 6.39
N ILE A 151 7.29 -8.82 5.27
CA ILE A 151 6.63 -10.01 4.67
C ILE A 151 7.37 -11.33 4.93
N SER A 152 8.71 -11.31 4.90
CA SER A 152 9.52 -12.54 4.96
C SER A 152 10.01 -12.83 6.37
N LYS A 153 9.97 -14.11 6.76
CA LYS A 153 10.53 -14.60 8.03
C LYS A 153 12.03 -14.83 7.99
N LYS A 154 12.58 -15.21 6.84
CA LYS A 154 13.99 -15.63 6.75
C LYS A 154 14.92 -14.42 6.68
N GLU A 155 14.49 -13.40 5.94
CA GLU A 155 15.22 -12.14 5.76
C GLU A 155 14.18 -11.01 5.68
N PRO A 156 13.63 -10.59 6.84
CA PRO A 156 12.71 -9.47 6.87
C PRO A 156 13.43 -8.22 6.37
N LYS A 157 12.88 -7.60 5.33
CA LYS A 157 13.25 -6.24 4.91
C LYS A 157 12.44 -5.25 5.74
N TYR A 158 13.13 -4.24 6.25
CA TYR A 158 12.54 -3.13 7.00
C TYR A 158 12.56 -1.85 6.17
N PRO A 159 11.53 -0.99 6.30
CA PRO A 159 11.49 0.28 5.59
C PRO A 159 12.63 1.19 6.08
N PRO A 160 13.36 1.88 5.19
CA PRO A 160 14.39 2.83 5.59
C PRO A 160 13.82 3.97 6.44
N ASP A 161 14.59 4.50 7.39
CA ASP A 161 14.11 5.55 8.30
C ASP A 161 13.62 6.81 7.56
N ALA A 162 14.28 7.19 6.45
CA ALA A 162 13.85 8.32 5.64
C ALA A 162 12.49 8.07 4.98
N LEU A 163 12.20 6.84 4.55
CA LEU A 163 10.87 6.47 4.05
C LEU A 163 9.84 6.57 5.18
N LEU A 164 10.15 6.04 6.36
CA LEU A 164 9.27 6.12 7.54
C LEU A 164 8.97 7.58 7.92
N ARG A 165 9.95 8.49 7.83
CA ARG A 165 9.74 9.92 8.11
C ARG A 165 8.80 10.57 7.11
N CYS A 166 9.03 10.35 5.80
CA CYS A 166 8.13 10.84 4.76
C CYS A 166 6.69 10.37 4.99
N ILE A 167 6.50 9.06 5.21
CA ILE A 167 5.17 8.48 5.40
C ILE A 167 4.51 8.99 6.69
N THR A 168 5.25 9.05 7.79
CA THR A 168 4.75 9.59 9.07
C THR A 168 4.27 11.02 8.89
N ASN A 169 5.08 11.88 8.24
CA ASN A 169 4.72 13.26 7.97
C ASN A 169 3.44 13.35 7.14
N TRP A 170 3.37 12.63 6.02
CA TRP A 170 2.19 12.64 5.15
C TRP A 170 0.89 12.21 5.86
N VAL A 171 0.94 11.09 6.60
CA VAL A 171 -0.24 10.56 7.30
C VAL A 171 -0.63 11.44 8.49
N SER A 172 0.34 12.09 9.14
CA SER A 172 0.07 13.03 10.23
C SER A 172 -0.53 14.36 9.76
N GLU A 173 -0.18 14.81 8.55
CA GLU A 173 -0.70 16.07 7.97
C GLU A 173 -2.11 15.93 7.40
N ASP A 174 -2.47 14.75 6.86
CA ASP A 174 -3.80 14.49 6.28
C ASP A 174 -4.38 13.15 6.74
N SER A 175 -5.37 13.22 7.62
CA SER A 175 -6.06 12.06 8.17
C SER A 175 -6.86 11.27 7.11
N ASN A 176 -7.21 11.89 5.98
CA ASN A 176 -7.92 11.24 4.87
C ASN A 176 -6.98 10.59 3.85
N LEU A 177 -5.66 10.80 3.94
CA LEU A 177 -4.72 10.34 2.94
C LEU A 177 -4.85 8.83 2.67
N CYS A 178 -4.97 8.01 3.72
CA CYS A 178 -5.07 6.56 3.56
C CYS A 178 -6.34 6.10 2.81
N ILE A 179 -7.39 6.92 2.75
CA ILE A 179 -8.63 6.61 2.03
C ILE A 179 -8.80 7.43 0.74
N ALA A 180 -7.85 8.30 0.41
CA ALA A 180 -7.95 9.22 -0.72
C ALA A 180 -8.23 8.49 -2.05
N ALA A 181 -7.58 7.35 -2.28
CA ALA A 181 -7.77 6.51 -3.46
C ALA A 181 -9.19 5.91 -3.57
N GLN A 182 -9.91 5.74 -2.45
CA GLN A 182 -11.28 5.24 -2.41
C GLN A 182 -12.31 6.37 -2.60
N GLN A 183 -12.00 7.58 -2.14
CA GLN A 183 -12.89 8.74 -2.21
C GLN A 183 -13.09 9.23 -3.65
N ARG A 184 -12.04 9.17 -4.48
CA ARG A 184 -12.09 9.53 -5.90
C ARG A 184 -11.44 8.45 -6.74
N GLN A 185 -12.27 7.58 -7.31
CA GLN A 185 -11.81 6.61 -8.30
C GLN A 185 -11.42 7.34 -9.59
N GLY A 186 -10.32 6.91 -10.20
CA GLY A 186 -9.89 7.45 -11.49
C GLY A 186 -10.91 7.14 -12.58
N ILE A 187 -11.09 8.07 -13.54
CA ILE A 187 -12.01 7.84 -14.65
C ILE A 187 -11.43 6.76 -15.58
N LEU A 188 -12.15 5.66 -15.74
CA LEU A 188 -11.74 4.53 -16.55
C LEU A 188 -12.30 4.60 -17.98
N PRO A 189 -11.67 3.89 -18.94
CA PRO A 189 -12.23 3.70 -20.27
C PRO A 189 -13.62 3.05 -20.21
N PRO A 190 -14.51 3.35 -21.17
CA PRO A 190 -15.81 2.69 -21.27
C PRO A 190 -15.67 1.17 -21.29
N GLY A 191 -16.42 0.48 -20.41
CA GLY A 191 -16.41 -0.99 -20.30
C GLY A 191 -15.36 -1.57 -19.34
N ALA A 192 -14.45 -0.76 -18.80
CA ALA A 192 -13.55 -1.20 -17.73
C ALA A 192 -14.27 -1.18 -16.37
N ILE A 193 -13.97 -2.17 -15.52
CA ILE A 193 -14.50 -2.26 -14.16
C ILE A 193 -13.45 -1.71 -13.20
N ALA A 194 -13.85 -0.74 -12.38
CA ALA A 194 -12.98 -0.25 -11.31
C ALA A 194 -12.83 -1.32 -10.24
N MET A 195 -11.62 -1.82 -10.04
CA MET A 195 -11.29 -2.55 -8.83
C MET A 195 -11.32 -1.57 -7.65
N GLU A 196 -11.91 -2.00 -6.54
CA GLU A 196 -11.91 -1.19 -5.33
C GLU A 196 -10.48 -1.02 -4.82
N ALA A 197 -10.08 0.22 -4.55
CA ALA A 197 -8.74 0.52 -4.09
C ALA A 197 -8.52 -0.02 -2.66
N THR A 198 -7.48 -0.84 -2.49
CA THR A 198 -7.02 -1.28 -1.17
C THR A 198 -6.31 -0.13 -0.46
N THR A 199 -6.67 0.14 0.79
CA THR A 199 -6.02 1.19 1.60
C THR A 199 -4.66 0.70 2.15
N PRO A 200 -3.72 1.62 2.43
CA PRO A 200 -2.44 1.27 3.02
C PRO A 200 -2.52 0.88 4.50
N ILE A 201 -3.69 1.05 5.13
CA ILE A 201 -3.86 0.99 6.59
C ILE A 201 -3.36 -0.35 7.15
N ALA A 202 -3.82 -1.48 6.60
CA ALA A 202 -3.44 -2.80 7.11
C ALA A 202 -1.94 -3.06 6.96
N GLY A 203 -1.35 -2.65 5.85
CA GLY A 203 0.09 -2.82 5.59
C GLY A 203 0.96 -1.94 6.50
N LEU A 204 0.57 -0.68 6.71
CA LEU A 204 1.30 0.22 7.61
C LEU A 204 1.11 -0.17 9.09
N LEU A 205 -0.09 -0.66 9.46
CA LEU A 205 -0.33 -1.26 10.78
C LEU A 205 0.56 -2.49 10.99
N ARG A 206 0.76 -3.34 9.97
CA ARG A 206 1.66 -4.48 10.04
C ARG A 206 3.08 -4.04 10.43
N TRP A 207 3.60 -2.97 9.83
CA TRP A 207 4.91 -2.43 10.20
C TRP A 207 4.96 -2.02 11.67
N CYS A 208 3.97 -1.23 12.11
CA CYS A 208 3.92 -0.70 13.47
C CYS A 208 3.72 -1.80 14.54
N VAL A 209 2.91 -2.80 14.24
CA VAL A 209 2.60 -3.92 15.14
C VAL A 209 3.80 -4.88 15.24
N LEU A 210 4.48 -5.17 14.14
CA LEU A 210 5.56 -6.16 14.11
C LEU A 210 6.94 -5.57 14.46
N ALA A 211 7.11 -4.25 14.42
CA ALA A 211 8.38 -3.59 14.75
C ALA A 211 8.98 -4.01 16.11
N PRO A 212 8.21 -4.08 17.23
CA PRO A 212 8.75 -4.54 18.52
C PRO A 212 9.30 -5.97 18.48
N LEU A 213 8.62 -6.86 17.75
CA LEU A 213 9.00 -8.28 17.62
C LEU A 213 10.27 -8.48 16.81
N ASN A 214 10.69 -7.45 16.08
CA ASN A 214 11.81 -7.47 15.16
C ASN A 214 12.94 -6.53 15.59
N HIS A 215 12.90 -6.07 16.85
CA HIS A 215 13.88 -5.12 17.41
C HIS A 215 13.99 -3.82 16.61
N GLN A 216 12.89 -3.40 15.99
CA GLN A 216 12.76 -2.14 15.23
C GLN A 216 11.92 -1.11 15.99
N ASP A 217 11.83 -1.19 17.33
CA ASP A 217 10.94 -0.33 18.15
C ASP A 217 11.51 1.10 18.34
N GLN A 218 11.75 1.77 17.21
CA GLN A 218 12.13 3.18 17.18
C GLN A 218 10.90 4.07 17.37
N GLU A 219 11.10 5.27 17.92
CA GLU A 219 10.04 6.26 18.17
C GLU A 219 9.17 6.54 16.93
N ILE A 220 9.78 6.53 15.75
CA ILE A 220 9.10 6.80 14.49
C ILE A 220 7.97 5.81 14.16
N TYR A 221 8.09 4.54 14.55
CA TYR A 221 6.99 3.57 14.39
C TYR A 221 5.82 3.91 15.31
N SER A 222 6.09 4.44 16.51
CA SER A 222 5.04 4.90 17.42
C SER A 222 4.36 6.17 16.91
N MET A 223 5.11 7.09 16.30
CA MET A 223 4.56 8.28 15.64
C MET A 223 3.67 7.91 14.45
N LEU A 224 4.16 7.03 13.57
CA LEU A 224 3.38 6.50 12.45
C LEU A 224 2.11 5.80 12.94
N TYR A 225 2.24 4.97 13.98
CA TYR A 225 1.12 4.27 14.57
C TYR A 225 0.05 5.23 15.11
N LEU A 226 0.45 6.26 15.85
CA LEU A 226 -0.47 7.29 16.34
C LEU A 226 -1.15 8.03 15.18
N ALA A 227 -0.40 8.41 14.15
CA ALA A 227 -0.94 9.04 12.95
C ALA A 227 -1.99 8.14 12.28
N LEU A 228 -1.70 6.85 12.14
CA LEU A 228 -2.65 5.87 11.59
C LEU A 228 -3.91 5.73 12.44
N LEU A 229 -3.80 5.69 13.76
CA LEU A 229 -4.97 5.62 14.64
C LEU A 229 -5.87 6.85 14.46
N ASN A 230 -5.26 8.04 14.37
CA ASN A 230 -5.98 9.27 14.09
C ASN A 230 -6.65 9.23 12.72
N SER A 231 -5.95 8.79 11.68
CA SER A 231 -6.51 8.58 10.34
C SER A 231 -7.69 7.60 10.36
N ILE A 232 -7.56 6.44 11.02
CA ILE A 232 -8.63 5.45 11.14
C ILE A 232 -9.84 6.07 11.86
N SER A 233 -9.62 6.79 12.95
CA SER A 233 -10.70 7.43 13.71
C SER A 233 -11.46 8.50 12.93
N ALA A 234 -10.80 9.13 11.94
CA ALA A 234 -11.36 10.15 11.08
C ALA A 234 -12.09 9.58 9.85
N ILE A 235 -12.02 8.26 9.61
CA ILE A 235 -12.69 7.63 8.46
C ILE A 235 -14.19 7.89 8.54
N PRO A 236 -14.81 8.46 7.50
CA PRO A 236 -16.26 8.63 7.44
C PRO A 236 -16.96 7.28 7.53
N ARG A 237 -17.95 7.16 8.42
CA ARG A 237 -18.79 5.96 8.53
C ARG A 237 -19.54 5.76 7.21
N SER A 238 -19.21 4.68 6.50
CA SER A 238 -19.92 4.27 5.28
C SER A 238 -20.71 2.99 5.53
N ASN A 239 -21.78 2.79 4.76
CA ASN A 239 -22.51 1.53 4.71
C ASN A 239 -22.67 1.09 3.24
N PRO A 240 -21.98 0.03 2.77
CA PRO A 240 -21.10 -0.85 3.55
C PRO A 240 -19.75 -0.18 3.95
N PRO A 241 -19.07 -0.69 5.00
CA PRO A 241 -17.68 -0.34 5.30
C PRO A 241 -16.75 -0.75 4.16
N ARG A 242 -15.70 0.04 3.89
CA ARG A 242 -14.80 -0.16 2.73
C ARG A 242 -13.32 0.04 3.01
N ALA A 243 -12.95 0.61 4.16
CA ALA A 243 -11.58 1.07 4.36
C ALA A 243 -10.60 -0.07 4.67
N ILE A 244 -10.99 -1.07 5.47
CA ILE A 244 -10.07 -2.11 5.94
C ILE A 244 -10.67 -3.49 5.69
N ASN A 245 -10.09 -4.25 4.75
CA ASN A 245 -10.47 -5.63 4.51
C ASN A 245 -9.86 -6.53 5.60
N VAL A 246 -10.68 -7.39 6.21
CA VAL A 246 -10.24 -8.40 7.17
C VAL A 246 -9.11 -9.28 6.64
N GLN A 247 -9.12 -9.62 5.34
CA GLN A 247 -8.09 -10.47 4.72
C GLN A 247 -6.68 -9.89 4.88
N HIS A 248 -6.53 -8.57 4.82
CA HIS A 248 -5.23 -7.93 5.00
C HIS A 248 -4.78 -7.90 6.47
N LEU A 249 -5.70 -8.00 7.43
CA LEU A 249 -5.38 -8.10 8.86
C LEU A 249 -4.89 -9.50 9.25
N PHE A 250 -5.31 -10.55 8.53
CA PHE A 250 -4.83 -11.91 8.79
C PHE A 250 -3.32 -12.08 8.62
N GLY A 251 -2.68 -11.26 7.79
CA GLY A 251 -1.21 -11.24 7.70
C GLY A 251 -0.56 -10.89 9.04
N ILE A 252 -1.13 -9.93 9.77
CA ILE A 252 -0.66 -9.52 11.09
C ILE A 252 -0.91 -10.63 12.12
N VAL A 253 -2.13 -11.18 12.15
CA VAL A 253 -2.50 -12.28 13.06
C VAL A 253 -1.58 -13.48 12.86
N SER A 254 -1.33 -13.86 11.60
CA SER A 254 -0.46 -14.98 11.26
C SER A 254 0.97 -14.76 11.77
N ALA A 255 1.52 -13.56 11.54
CA ALA A 255 2.85 -13.20 12.03
C ALA A 255 2.96 -13.28 13.56
N LEU A 256 1.93 -12.79 14.28
CA LEU A 256 1.85 -12.86 15.74
C LEU A 256 1.79 -14.30 16.26
N ILE A 257 0.95 -15.17 15.65
CA ILE A 257 0.85 -16.59 16.01
C ILE A 257 2.19 -17.30 15.79
N ILE A 258 2.83 -17.02 14.66
CA ILE A 258 4.12 -17.61 14.32
C ILE A 258 5.17 -17.24 15.37
N TYR A 259 5.30 -15.94 15.66
CA TYR A 259 6.26 -15.44 16.64
C TYR A 259 6.03 -16.07 18.02
N HIS A 260 4.77 -16.15 18.45
CA HIS A 260 4.39 -16.80 19.69
C HIS A 260 4.82 -18.28 19.75
N LYS A 261 4.63 -19.03 18.65
CA LYS A 261 5.06 -20.44 18.56
C LYS A 261 6.59 -20.58 18.60
N GLU A 262 7.32 -19.68 17.95
CA GLU A 262 8.79 -19.70 17.94
C GLU A 262 9.37 -19.43 19.32
N ILE A 263 8.86 -18.42 20.05
CA ILE A 263 9.25 -18.21 21.45
C ILE A 263 8.95 -19.45 22.28
N ARG A 264 7.75 -20.03 22.14
CA ARG A 264 7.35 -21.24 22.88
C ARG A 264 8.30 -22.42 22.66
N SER A 265 8.81 -22.61 21.44
CA SER A 265 9.76 -23.68 21.13
C SER A 265 11.17 -23.49 21.71
N ARG A 266 11.55 -22.25 22.08
CA ARG A 266 12.90 -21.96 22.60
C ARG A 266 13.03 -22.17 24.11
N ASP A 267 11.93 -22.12 24.87
CA ASP A 267 11.96 -22.07 26.34
C ASP A 267 10.98 -23.06 27.02
N GLU A 268 11.07 -24.36 26.75
CA GLU A 268 10.19 -25.40 27.36
C GLU A 268 10.16 -25.39 28.90
N SER A 269 11.14 -24.76 29.56
CA SER A 269 11.34 -24.82 31.01
C SER A 269 10.71 -23.69 31.83
N LYS A 270 10.06 -22.67 31.23
CA LYS A 270 9.47 -21.54 31.98
C LYS A 270 8.11 -21.10 31.46
N MET A 271 7.06 -21.85 31.82
CA MET A 271 5.66 -21.56 31.48
C MET A 271 5.19 -20.13 31.89
N ASN A 272 5.86 -19.47 32.84
CA ASN A 272 5.54 -18.13 33.34
C ASN A 272 6.24 -16.96 32.62
N VAL A 273 7.24 -17.20 31.74
CA VAL A 273 7.91 -16.11 30.99
C VAL A 273 7.11 -15.72 29.73
N PHE A 274 6.32 -16.65 29.18
CA PHE A 274 5.58 -16.47 27.93
C PHE A 274 4.41 -15.50 27.97
N LEU A 275 3.84 -15.25 29.16
CA LEU A 275 2.78 -14.26 29.34
C LEU A 275 3.32 -12.82 29.32
N ASN A 276 4.63 -12.65 29.47
CA ASN A 276 5.25 -11.37 29.79
C ASN A 276 6.33 -10.93 28.80
N ASP A 277 6.44 -11.52 27.60
CA ASP A 277 7.32 -10.93 26.58
C ASP A 277 6.84 -9.49 26.27
N PRO A 278 7.61 -8.46 26.65
CA PRO A 278 7.15 -7.08 26.51
C PRO A 278 6.92 -6.71 25.05
N ALA A 279 7.74 -7.24 24.14
CA ALA A 279 7.60 -6.97 22.71
C ALA A 279 6.29 -7.55 22.16
N MET A 280 5.96 -8.80 22.51
CA MET A 280 4.67 -9.39 22.16
C MET A 280 3.49 -8.64 22.76
N GLN A 281 3.58 -8.22 24.02
CA GLN A 281 2.48 -7.46 24.66
C GLN A 281 2.26 -6.11 23.97
N VAL A 282 3.32 -5.36 23.64
CA VAL A 282 3.21 -4.10 22.88
C VAL A 282 2.61 -4.33 21.49
N ALA A 283 3.04 -5.38 20.78
CA ALA A 283 2.48 -5.71 19.47
C ALA A 283 0.98 -6.04 19.55
N LEU A 284 0.57 -6.83 20.55
CA LEU A 284 -0.83 -7.16 20.80
C LEU A 284 -1.65 -5.93 21.20
N ASP A 285 -1.11 -5.05 22.03
CA ASP A 285 -1.77 -3.79 22.42
C ASP A 285 -1.98 -2.91 21.18
N ARG A 286 -0.93 -2.69 20.37
CA ARG A 286 -1.01 -1.91 19.12
C ARG A 286 -2.07 -2.50 18.17
N PHE A 287 -2.08 -3.81 17.99
CA PHE A 287 -3.04 -4.44 17.09
C PHE A 287 -4.47 -4.37 17.63
N SER A 288 -4.66 -4.65 18.92
CA SER A 288 -5.97 -4.62 19.58
C SER A 288 -6.58 -3.22 19.57
N GLN A 289 -5.79 -2.19 19.87
CA GLN A 289 -6.23 -0.80 19.82
C GLN A 289 -6.63 -0.39 18.39
N ALA A 290 -5.86 -0.77 17.37
CA ALA A 290 -6.19 -0.46 15.98
C ALA A 290 -7.50 -1.14 15.54
N VAL A 291 -7.68 -2.43 15.85
CA VAL A 291 -8.92 -3.17 15.57
C VAL A 291 -10.11 -2.53 16.30
N GLN A 292 -9.93 -2.16 17.57
CA GLN A 292 -10.99 -1.54 18.37
C GLN A 292 -11.45 -0.20 17.78
N ILE A 293 -10.51 0.67 17.40
CA ILE A 293 -10.81 1.98 16.80
C ILE A 293 -11.51 1.78 15.45
N ALA A 294 -10.98 0.91 14.60
CA ALA A 294 -11.57 0.62 13.29
C ALA A 294 -13.00 0.04 13.37
N LEU A 295 -13.30 -0.78 14.39
CA LEU A 295 -14.67 -1.23 14.65
C LEU A 295 -15.59 -0.10 15.12
N SER A 296 -15.09 0.81 15.97
CA SER A 296 -15.90 1.91 16.52
C SER A 296 -16.38 2.92 15.46
N VAL A 297 -15.68 2.98 14.34
CA VAL A 297 -15.99 3.84 13.19
C VAL A 297 -16.53 3.07 11.99
N ASN A 298 -16.87 1.78 12.16
CA ASN A 298 -17.37 0.92 11.08
C ASN A 298 -16.48 0.98 9.82
N ALA A 299 -15.17 0.78 9.98
CA ALA A 299 -14.20 0.82 8.88
C ALA A 299 -13.82 -0.57 8.34
N ILE A 300 -14.09 -1.64 9.10
CA ILE A 300 -13.71 -3.02 8.75
C ILE A 300 -14.82 -3.72 7.97
N TYR A 301 -14.45 -4.45 6.91
CA TYR A 301 -15.37 -5.23 6.09
C TYR A 301 -14.82 -6.63 5.74
N GLY A 302 -15.71 -7.52 5.30
CA GLY A 302 -15.41 -8.93 5.01
C GLY A 302 -15.87 -9.86 6.14
N HIS A 303 -15.22 -11.01 6.30
CA HIS A 303 -15.57 -12.03 7.29
C HIS A 303 -15.04 -11.68 8.70
N ILE A 304 -15.65 -10.68 9.34
CA ILE A 304 -15.24 -10.19 10.67
C ILE A 304 -15.24 -11.31 11.72
N ASP A 305 -16.15 -12.27 11.63
CA ASP A 305 -16.18 -13.43 12.54
C ASP A 305 -14.93 -14.30 12.46
N GLU A 306 -14.41 -14.52 11.26
CA GLU A 306 -13.17 -15.28 11.07
C GLU A 306 -11.98 -14.55 11.67
N LEU A 307 -11.96 -13.21 11.60
CA LEU A 307 -10.96 -12.40 12.30
C LEU A 307 -11.01 -12.67 13.80
N PHE A 308 -12.18 -12.52 14.41
CA PHE A 308 -12.35 -12.69 15.85
C PHE A 308 -12.07 -14.12 16.33
N ASN A 309 -12.41 -15.13 15.53
CA ASN A 309 -12.03 -16.52 15.80
C ASN A 309 -10.50 -16.69 15.77
N SER A 310 -9.82 -16.05 14.82
CA SER A 310 -8.36 -16.10 14.72
C SER A 310 -7.68 -15.33 15.85
N LEU A 311 -8.24 -14.20 16.29
CA LEU A 311 -7.76 -13.42 17.44
C LEU A 311 -7.76 -14.24 18.74
N GLN A 312 -8.68 -15.20 18.91
CA GLN A 312 -8.71 -16.07 20.08
C GLN A 312 -7.53 -17.04 20.17
N SER A 313 -6.81 -17.27 19.07
CA SER A 313 -5.62 -18.13 19.03
C SER A 313 -4.33 -17.41 19.46
N LEU A 314 -4.38 -16.08 19.64
CA LEU A 314 -3.27 -15.28 20.14
C LEU A 314 -3.10 -15.45 21.66
N PRO A 315 -1.87 -15.25 22.18
CA PRO A 315 -1.65 -15.32 23.63
C PRO A 315 -2.41 -14.22 24.36
N PHE A 316 -2.58 -14.41 25.68
CA PHE A 316 -3.33 -13.48 26.51
C PHE A 316 -2.72 -12.07 26.47
N ASN A 317 -3.57 -11.09 26.20
CA ASN A 317 -3.31 -9.68 26.33
C ASN A 317 -4.55 -9.00 26.89
N LYS A 318 -4.35 -8.05 27.83
CA LYS A 318 -5.46 -7.40 28.53
C LYS A 318 -6.35 -6.62 27.56
N LEU A 319 -5.79 -5.83 26.66
CA LEU A 319 -6.59 -5.05 25.72
C LEU A 319 -7.32 -5.95 24.72
N LEU A 320 -6.64 -6.96 24.16
CA LEU A 320 -7.24 -7.93 23.26
C LEU A 320 -8.45 -8.63 23.89
N SER A 321 -8.33 -9.05 25.15
CA SER A 321 -9.45 -9.69 25.87
C SER A 321 -10.65 -8.77 26.02
N ILE A 322 -10.45 -7.47 26.26
CA ILE A 322 -11.53 -6.47 26.30
C ILE A 322 -12.20 -6.36 24.93
N VAL A 323 -11.42 -6.30 23.84
CA VAL A 323 -11.94 -6.21 22.48
C VAL A 323 -12.75 -7.47 22.11
N LEU A 324 -12.25 -8.65 22.42
CA LEU A 324 -12.94 -9.94 22.20
C LEU A 324 -14.26 -10.02 22.97
N ASN A 325 -14.27 -9.63 24.25
CA ASN A 325 -15.47 -9.67 25.08
C ASN A 325 -16.53 -8.68 24.58
N LYS A 326 -16.13 -7.45 24.23
CA LYS A 326 -17.04 -6.45 23.68
C LYS A 326 -17.69 -6.90 22.37
N TYR A 327 -16.93 -7.58 21.50
CA TYR A 327 -17.49 -8.12 20.26
C TYR A 327 -18.49 -9.26 20.52
N LYS A 328 -18.19 -10.16 21.46
CA LYS A 328 -19.13 -11.22 21.87
C LYS A 328 -20.43 -10.64 22.42
N GLU A 329 -20.35 -9.62 23.27
CA GLU A 329 -21.52 -8.90 23.80
C GLU A 329 -22.36 -8.28 22.67
N SER A 330 -21.72 -7.67 21.66
CA SER A 330 -22.44 -7.09 20.52
C SER A 330 -23.20 -8.10 19.66
N LYS A 331 -22.85 -9.40 19.78
CA LYS A 331 -23.51 -10.51 19.10
C LYS A 331 -24.52 -11.27 19.94
N ALA A 332 -24.59 -10.99 21.24
CA ALA A 332 -25.59 -11.61 22.10
C ALA A 332 -26.99 -11.17 21.62
N PRO A 333 -27.96 -12.09 21.48
CA PRO A 333 -29.31 -11.72 21.12
C PRO A 333 -29.86 -10.76 22.18
N ILE A 334 -30.43 -9.64 21.74
CA ILE A 334 -31.19 -8.76 22.63
C ILE A 334 -32.40 -9.55 23.08
N ILE A 335 -32.38 -10.07 24.30
CA ILE A 335 -33.55 -10.65 24.94
C ILE A 335 -34.47 -9.48 25.27
N ILE A 336 -35.41 -9.19 24.38
CA ILE A 336 -36.53 -8.29 24.68
C ILE A 336 -37.41 -9.08 25.65
N VAL A 337 -37.37 -8.70 26.93
CA VAL A 337 -38.29 -9.19 27.96
C VAL A 337 -39.59 -8.41 27.91
#